data_AF-A0A3D5RWC9-F1
#
_entry.id   AF-A0A3D5RWC9-F1
#
_cell.length_a   1.000
_cell.length_b   1.000
_cell.length_c   1.000
_cell.angle_alpha   90.00
_cell.angle_beta   90.00
_cell.angle_gamma   90.00
#
_symmetry.space_group_name_H-M   'P 1'
#
loop_
_entity.id
_entity.type
_entity.pdbx_description
1 polymer ?
#
loop_
_entity_poly.entity_id
_entity_poly.type
_entity_poly.pdbx_seq_one_letter_code
_entity_poly.pdbx_strand_id
1 'polypeptide(L)' 'KATRVDLIFGSNSELRAIAEVYGSYNAEEKFVNDFVAAWDKVMKLDRFDLIYQ' A
#
# COMPACT_ATOMS: atom_id res chain seq x y z
N LYS A 1 0.22 14.61 15.22
CA LYS A 1 1.61 15.04 14.94
C LYS A 1 2.21 14.00 14.01
N ALA A 2 2.67 14.38 12.83
CA ALA A 2 3.32 13.47 11.89
C ALA A 2 4.75 13.14 12.34
N THR A 3 5.19 11.91 12.11
CA THR A 3 6.54 11.40 12.37
C THR A 3 7.36 11.40 11.07
N ARG A 4 8.64 11.01 11.15
CA ARG A 4 9.48 10.84 9.95
C ARG A 4 8.91 9.80 8.98
N VAL A 5 8.26 8.77 9.51
CA VAL A 5 7.66 7.69 8.71
C VAL A 5 6.47 8.22 7.90
N ASP A 6 5.72 9.19 8.42
CA ASP A 6 4.60 9.80 7.70
C ASP A 6 5.11 10.79 6.64
N LEU A 7 6.07 11.65 7.03
CA LEU A 7 6.52 12.76 6.18
C LEU A 7 7.39 12.33 5.00
N ILE A 8 8.04 11.15 5.07
CA ILE A 8 8.91 10.66 4.00
C ILE A 8 8.16 10.46 2.68
N PHE A 9 6.87 10.12 2.73
CA PHE A 9 6.01 9.96 1.56
C PHE A 9 5.76 11.28 0.81
N GLY A 10 5.97 12.44 1.45
CA GLY A 10 5.87 13.75 0.82
C GLY A 10 7.21 14.37 0.40
N SER A 11 8.34 13.85 0.91
CA SER A 11 9.68 14.45 0.74
C SER A 11 10.65 13.63 -0.10
N ASN A 12 10.48 12.31 -0.20
CA ASN A 12 11.27 11.46 -1.09
C ASN A 12 10.60 11.39 -2.48
N SER A 13 11.33 11.62 -3.57
CA SER A 13 10.76 11.71 -4.92
C SER A 13 10.07 10.43 -5.40
N GLU A 14 10.62 9.26 -5.07
CA GLU A 14 10.05 7.97 -5.48
C GLU A 14 8.77 7.67 -4.69
N LEU A 15 8.79 7.85 -3.37
CA LEU A 15 7.60 7.62 -2.53
C LEU A 15 6.50 8.64 -2.82
N ARG A 16 6.88 9.89 -3.12
CA ARG A 16 5.93 10.95 -3.49
C ARG A 16 5.22 10.62 -4.80
N ALA A 17 5.92 10.09 -5.80
CA ALA A 17 5.28 9.68 -7.05
C ALA A 17 4.18 8.62 -6.81
N ILE A 18 4.39 7.69 -5.88
CA ILE A 18 3.37 6.70 -5.47
C ILE A 18 2.22 7.37 -4.72
N ALA A 19 2.53 8.28 -3.79
CA ALA A 19 1.52 9.01 -3.03
C ALA A 19 0.61 9.86 -3.95
N GLU A 20 1.16 10.46 -5.01
CA GLU A 20 0.41 11.24 -5.99
C GLU A 20 -0.55 10.37 -6.82
N VAL A 21 -0.17 9.13 -7.16
CA VAL A 21 -1.08 8.17 -7.81
C VAL A 21 -2.29 7.89 -6.93
N TYR A 22 -2.10 7.56 -5.65
CA TYR A 22 -3.20 7.24 -4.73
C TYR A 22 -3.97 8.47 -4.22
N GLY A 23 -3.35 9.65 -4.24
CA GLY A 23 -3.98 10.92 -3.87
C GLY A 23 -4.70 11.63 -5.04
N SER A 24 -4.70 11.05 -6.23
CA SER A 24 -5.39 11.61 -7.41
C SER A 24 -6.91 11.50 -7.28
N TYR A 25 -7.64 12.43 -7.92
CA TYR A 25 -9.10 12.57 -7.76
C TYR A 25 -9.92 11.29 -7.99
N ASN A 26 -9.47 10.41 -8.89
CA ASN A 26 -10.16 9.17 -9.26
C ASN A 26 -9.47 7.90 -8.73
N ALA A 27 -8.61 8.03 -7.72
CA ALA A 27 -7.79 6.92 -7.22
C ALA A 27 -8.36 6.21 -5.99
N GLU A 28 -9.50 6.64 -5.44
CA GLU A 28 -10.07 6.08 -4.20
C GLU A 28 -10.38 4.57 -4.34
N GLU A 29 -11.11 4.17 -5.38
CA GLU A 29 -11.44 2.76 -5.63
C GLU A 29 -10.17 1.92 -5.84
N LYS A 30 -9.20 2.47 -6.59
CA LYS A 30 -7.89 1.83 -6.79
C LYS A 30 -7.15 1.65 -5.46
N PHE A 31 -7.11 2.67 -4.62
CA PHE A 31 -6.47 2.62 -3.32
C PHE A 31 -7.09 1.54 -2.44
N VAL A 32 -8.43 1.47 -2.37
CA VAL A 32 -9.12 0.44 -1.59
C VAL A 32 -8.78 -0.96 -2.09
N ASN A 33 -8.87 -1.19 -3.40
CA ASN A 33 -8.58 -2.50 -4.00
C ASN A 33 -7.12 -2.93 -3.78
N ASP A 34 -6.17 -2.03 -4.00
CA ASP A 34 -4.75 -2.31 -3.82
C ASP A 34 -4.40 -2.51 -2.34
N PHE A 35 -5.02 -1.75 -1.43
CA PHE A 35 -4.85 -1.91 0.01
C PHE A 35 -5.36 -3.28 0.47
N VAL A 36 -6.57 -3.69 0.03
CA VAL A 36 -7.14 -5.01 0.36
C VAL A 36 -6.26 -6.12 -0.19
N ALA A 37 -5.75 -6.00 -1.42
CA ALA A 37 -4.84 -6.98 -2.00
C ALA A 37 -3.52 -7.08 -1.23
N ALA A 38 -2.94 -5.96 -0.80
CA ALA A 38 -1.73 -5.94 0.01
C ALA A 38 -1.97 -6.56 1.40
N TRP A 39 -3.12 -6.26 2.02
CA TRP A 39 -3.53 -6.86 3.29
C TRP A 39 -3.69 -8.37 3.18
N ASP A 40 -4.49 -8.84 2.21
CA ASP A 40 -4.73 -10.26 1.96
C ASP A 40 -3.42 -11.02 1.71
N LYS A 41 -2.50 -10.42 0.93
CA LYS A 41 -1.17 -10.97 0.71
C LYS A 41 -0.43 -11.19 2.03
N VAL A 42 -0.37 -10.17 2.90
CA VAL A 42 0.32 -10.28 4.19
C VAL A 42 -0.32 -11.33 5.09
N MET A 43 -1.66 -11.42 5.10
CA MET A 43 -2.40 -12.42 5.88
C MET A 43 -2.18 -13.87 5.43
N LYS A 44 -1.59 -14.10 4.26
CA LYS A 44 -1.33 -15.44 3.70
C LYS A 44 0.16 -15.79 3.64
N LEU A 45 1.07 -14.93 4.12
CA LEU A 45 2.52 -15.15 3.97
C LEU A 45 3.03 -16.43 4.63
N ASP A 46 2.35 -16.95 5.65
CA ASP A 46 2.71 -18.19 6.36
C ASP A 46 1.77 -19.36 6.06
N ARG A 47 0.78 -19.19 5.17
CA ARG A 47 -0.21 -20.21 4.80
C ARG A 47 0.31 -21.21 3.78
N PHE A 48 1.44 -21.83 4.09
CA PHE A 48 2.07 -22.88 3.26
C PHE A 48 1.17 -24.11 3.09
N ASP A 49 0.26 -24.33 4.04
CA ASP A 49 -0.76 -25.39 4.01
C ASP A 49 -1.71 -25.27 2.81
N LEU A 50 -1.92 -24.06 2.27
CA LEU A 50 -2.77 -23.83 1.10
C LEU A 50 -2.00 -23.89 -0.24
N ILE A 51 -0.66 -23.77 -0.20
CA ILE A 51 0.19 -23.63 -1.40
C ILE A 51 0.75 -24.97 -1.87
N TYR A 52 1.08 -25.87 -0.93
CA TYR A 52 1.75 -27.14 -1.22
C TYR A 52 0.83 -28.36 -1.15
N GLN A 53 -0.48 -28.16 -1.29
CA GLN A 53 -1.46 -29.23 -1.36
C GLN A 53 -1.70 -29.70 -2.80
#